data_AF-A0A1H6F6J0-F1
#
_entry.id   AF-A0A1H6F6J0-F1
#
_cell.length_a   1.000
_cell.length_b   1.000
_cell.length_c   1.000
_cell.angle_alpha   90.00
_cell.angle_beta   90.00
_cell.angle_gamma   90.00
#
_symmetry.space_group_name_H-M   'P 1'
#
loop_
_entity.id
_entity.type
_entity.pdbx_description
1 polymer ?
#
loop_
_entity_poly.entity_id
_entity_poly.type
_entity_poly.pdbx_seq_one_letter_code
_entity_poly.pdbx_strand_id
1 'polypeptide(L)'
;MSEKHRMLVTSEMMEQGAVPLLFTGGACNIQDTSGPTRNPGRDPLAQWLDAQNWSYFDPQVHSSTHGREYVWGIDGPNEKLARAQAKLRIYEITSTTIAAITMLEIMDDARLGRTSIVWFNHGQNFAPIGLGDRDTLINNQTLRRHLGDMAYSHLLAYVNAGRQLRNELSLLLGECQSIIFVNSFDELKIATSHLLSLYQL
;
A
#
# COMPACT_ATOMS: atom_id res chain seq x y z
N MET A 1 19.78 24.15 -14.46
CA MET A 1 18.47 23.76 -13.90
C MET A 1 17.96 22.61 -14.73
N SER A 2 18.22 21.36 -14.34
CA SER A 2 17.71 20.20 -15.09
C SER A 2 16.31 19.88 -14.58
N GLU A 3 15.33 19.89 -15.48
CA GLU A 3 13.98 19.40 -15.19
C GLU A 3 14.09 17.97 -14.64
N LYS A 4 13.69 17.80 -13.37
CA LYS A 4 13.64 16.49 -12.71
C LYS A 4 12.68 15.63 -13.53
N HIS A 5 13.20 14.57 -14.14
CA HIS A 5 12.41 13.47 -14.68
C HIS A 5 11.62 12.85 -13.52
N ARG A 6 10.44 13.40 -13.24
CA ARG A 6 9.48 12.80 -12.33
C ARG A 6 8.53 12.00 -13.21
N MET A 7 8.67 10.67 -13.12
CA MET A 7 7.84 9.72 -13.84
C MET A 7 6.50 9.47 -13.14
N LEU A 8 6.30 10.08 -11.98
CA LEU A 8 5.06 10.09 -11.23
C LEU A 8 3.95 10.83 -11.99
N VAL A 9 2.88 10.11 -12.30
CA VAL A 9 1.69 10.61 -12.98
C VAL A 9 0.69 11.08 -11.92
N THR A 10 0.33 12.37 -11.92
CA THR A 10 -0.64 12.94 -10.97
C THR A 10 -2.07 12.85 -11.51
N SER A 11 -3.07 13.11 -10.67
CA SER A 11 -4.48 13.22 -11.08
C SER A 11 -4.69 14.22 -12.23
N GLU A 12 -4.03 15.38 -12.19
CA GLU A 12 -4.13 16.40 -13.24
C GLU A 12 -3.54 15.92 -14.57
N MET A 13 -2.45 15.13 -14.52
CA MET A 13 -1.88 14.52 -15.73
C MET A 13 -2.82 13.45 -16.30
N MET A 14 -3.50 12.68 -15.44
CA MET A 14 -4.52 11.72 -15.86
C MET A 14 -5.70 12.41 -16.57
N GLU A 15 -6.17 13.56 -16.06
CA GLU A 15 -7.22 14.36 -16.72
C GLU A 15 -6.80 14.85 -18.12
N GLN A 16 -5.50 15.02 -18.35
CA GLN A 16 -4.90 15.36 -19.64
C GLN A 16 -4.61 14.14 -20.52
N GLY A 17 -4.97 12.93 -20.06
CA GLY A 17 -4.83 11.68 -20.81
C GLY A 17 -3.52 10.91 -20.59
N ALA A 18 -2.70 11.31 -19.61
CA ALA A 18 -1.55 10.49 -19.22
C ALA A 18 -2.03 9.14 -18.65
N VAL A 19 -1.26 8.07 -18.91
CA VAL A 19 -1.54 6.73 -18.40
C VAL A 19 -0.27 6.19 -17.73
N PRO A 20 -0.32 5.82 -16.44
CA PRO A 20 0.83 5.30 -15.73
C PRO A 20 1.09 3.85 -16.17
N LEU A 21 2.38 3.48 -16.20
CA LEU A 21 2.75 2.09 -16.40
C LEU A 21 2.40 1.25 -15.16
N LEU A 22 2.72 1.75 -13.97
CA LEU A 22 2.44 1.09 -12.69
C LEU A 22 1.42 1.85 -11.86
N PHE A 23 0.64 1.13 -11.07
CA PHE A 23 -0.13 1.70 -9.97
C PHE A 23 0.46 1.23 -8.64
N THR A 24 0.79 2.15 -7.73
CA THR A 24 1.32 1.82 -6.41
C THR A 24 0.28 2.08 -5.33
N GLY A 25 -0.47 1.05 -4.96
CA GLY A 25 -1.47 1.10 -3.88
C GLY A 25 -0.89 0.67 -2.54
N GLY A 26 -1.71 0.64 -1.49
CA GLY A 26 -1.26 0.18 -0.18
C GLY A 26 -1.42 1.19 0.95
N ALA A 27 -0.67 0.97 2.02
CA ALA A 27 -0.85 1.61 3.32
C ALA A 27 -1.30 3.07 3.25
N CYS A 28 -2.42 3.34 3.92
CA CYS A 28 -3.01 4.66 4.02
C CYS A 28 -2.10 5.62 4.80
N ASN A 29 -2.39 6.90 4.67
CA ASN A 29 -1.86 7.92 5.56
C ASN A 29 -2.08 7.53 7.03
N ILE A 30 -1.11 7.87 7.87
CA ILE A 30 -1.16 7.70 9.32
C ILE A 30 -1.98 8.85 9.87
N GLN A 31 -3.07 8.55 10.57
CA GLN A 31 -3.80 9.57 11.30
C GLN A 31 -3.06 9.88 12.60
N ASP A 32 -2.66 11.14 12.77
CA ASP A 32 -2.15 11.67 14.03
C ASP A 32 -3.05 12.80 14.56
N THR A 33 -2.64 13.43 15.66
CA THR A 33 -3.38 14.52 16.32
C THR A 33 -3.42 15.82 15.51
N SER A 34 -2.53 15.97 14.53
CA SER A 34 -2.47 17.13 13.62
C SER A 34 -3.19 16.88 12.29
N GLY A 35 -3.49 15.62 11.96
CA GLY A 35 -4.22 15.25 10.75
C GLY A 35 -3.68 13.96 10.12
N PRO A 36 -4.07 13.68 8.88
CA PRO A 36 -3.46 12.60 8.11
C PRO A 36 -2.05 12.97 7.69
N THR A 37 -1.07 12.22 8.17
CA THR A 37 0.34 12.30 7.79
C THR A 37 0.66 11.20 6.78
N ARG A 38 1.45 11.54 5.77
CA ARG A 38 1.94 10.58 4.79
C ARG A 38 2.67 9.42 5.46
N ASN A 39 2.36 8.18 5.04
CA ASN A 39 3.08 6.98 5.43
C ASN A 39 4.33 6.76 4.55
N PRO A 40 5.56 6.78 5.09
CA PRO A 40 6.78 6.66 4.29
C PRO A 40 7.07 5.24 3.79
N GLY A 41 6.22 4.24 4.06
CA GLY A 41 6.46 2.84 3.71
C GLY A 41 6.76 2.60 2.22
N ARG A 42 6.17 3.40 1.33
CA ARG A 42 6.38 3.30 -0.12
C ARG A 42 7.57 4.11 -0.66
N ASP A 43 8.27 4.88 0.16
CA ASP A 43 9.37 5.76 -0.29
C ASP A 43 10.49 5.01 -1.02
N PRO A 44 10.96 3.85 -0.53
CA PRO A 44 11.98 3.09 -1.23
C PRO A 44 11.51 2.63 -2.62
N LEU A 45 10.24 2.26 -2.76
CA LEU A 45 9.64 1.87 -4.03
C LEU A 45 9.63 3.06 -5.00
N ALA A 46 9.09 4.22 -4.59
CA ALA A 46 9.04 5.41 -5.43
C ALA A 46 10.44 5.84 -5.93
N GLN A 47 11.43 5.87 -5.03
CA GLN A 47 12.82 6.20 -5.38
C GLN A 47 13.42 5.23 -6.40
N TRP A 48 13.13 3.93 -6.26
CA TRP A 48 13.61 2.94 -7.20
C TRP A 48 12.92 3.06 -8.56
N LEU A 49 11.59 3.25 -8.61
CA LEU A 49 10.85 3.44 -9.85
C LEU A 49 11.33 4.69 -10.62
N ASP A 50 11.56 5.79 -9.91
CA ASP A 50 12.16 7.01 -10.48
C ASP A 50 13.54 6.69 -11.09
N ALA A 51 14.39 5.93 -10.40
CA ALA A 51 15.71 5.55 -10.90
C ALA A 51 15.66 4.61 -12.13
N GLN A 52 14.57 3.86 -12.32
CA GLN A 52 14.35 3.03 -13.51
C GLN A 52 13.71 3.80 -14.68
N ASN A 53 13.33 5.07 -14.47
CA ASN A 53 12.51 5.84 -15.42
C ASN A 53 11.18 5.15 -15.78
N TRP A 54 10.51 4.52 -14.82
CA TRP A 54 9.18 3.94 -15.04
C TRP A 54 8.08 4.85 -14.55
N SER A 55 7.01 5.02 -15.33
CA SER A 55 5.88 5.85 -14.93
C SER A 55 4.96 5.14 -13.96
N TYR A 56 4.53 5.84 -12.91
CA TYR A 56 3.66 5.26 -11.90
C TYR A 56 2.68 6.28 -11.35
N PHE A 57 1.56 5.80 -10.82
CA PHE A 57 0.60 6.58 -10.06
C PHE A 57 0.60 6.13 -8.61
N ASP A 58 0.72 7.07 -7.66
CA ASP A 58 0.65 6.82 -6.22
C ASP A 58 -0.47 7.67 -5.57
N PRO A 59 -1.51 7.05 -4.99
CA PRO A 59 -2.66 7.74 -4.39
C PRO A 59 -2.36 8.47 -3.08
N GLN A 60 -1.17 8.31 -2.49
CA GLN A 60 -0.90 8.88 -1.18
C GLN A 60 -0.91 10.39 -1.17
N VAL A 61 -1.48 11.02 -0.15
CA VAL A 61 -1.48 12.49 -0.01
C VAL A 61 -0.07 13.00 0.29
N HIS A 62 0.58 13.58 -0.71
CA HIS A 62 1.88 14.24 -0.60
C HIS A 62 1.98 15.36 -1.64
N SER A 63 2.75 16.41 -1.34
CA SER A 63 2.99 17.50 -2.30
C SER A 63 3.71 17.03 -3.57
N SER A 64 4.41 15.89 -3.53
CA SER A 64 5.01 15.32 -4.74
C SER A 64 4.05 14.49 -5.58
N THR A 65 3.01 13.88 -4.99
CA THR A 65 2.08 12.96 -5.66
C THR A 65 0.83 13.66 -6.15
N HIS A 66 0.27 14.55 -5.33
CA HIS A 66 -0.93 15.30 -5.69
C HIS A 66 -0.68 16.78 -5.86
N GLY A 67 0.47 17.34 -5.47
CA GLY A 67 0.75 18.78 -5.60
C GLY A 67 -0.15 19.70 -4.76
N ARG A 68 -1.19 19.14 -4.13
CA ARG A 68 -2.24 19.80 -3.35
C ARG A 68 -2.86 18.82 -2.35
N GLU A 69 -3.81 19.31 -1.56
CA GLU A 69 -4.67 18.47 -0.74
C GLU A 69 -5.56 17.57 -1.59
N TYR A 70 -5.91 16.41 -1.03
CA TYR A 70 -6.76 15.42 -1.66
C TYR A 70 -8.20 15.93 -1.79
N VAL A 71 -8.70 15.96 -3.02
CA VAL A 71 -10.07 16.32 -3.37
C VAL A 71 -10.76 15.06 -3.88
N TRP A 72 -11.58 14.46 -3.04
CA TRP A 72 -12.22 13.17 -3.30
C TRP A 72 -12.96 13.09 -4.64
N GLY A 73 -13.62 14.17 -5.06
CA GLY A 73 -14.37 14.23 -6.32
C GLY A 73 -13.50 14.19 -7.59
N ILE A 74 -12.19 14.41 -7.48
CA ILE A 74 -11.22 14.42 -8.57
C ILE A 74 -10.27 13.24 -8.42
N ASP A 75 -9.65 13.11 -7.25
CA ASP A 75 -8.59 12.14 -7.01
C ASP A 75 -9.15 10.71 -6.93
N GLY A 76 -10.29 10.50 -6.29
CA GLY A 76 -10.91 9.17 -6.18
C GLY A 76 -11.24 8.54 -7.55
N PRO A 77 -11.89 9.26 -8.49
CA PRO A 77 -12.07 8.78 -9.86
C PRO A 77 -10.76 8.50 -10.60
N ASN A 78 -9.77 9.39 -10.49
CA ASN A 78 -8.48 9.23 -11.18
C ASN A 78 -7.65 8.07 -10.62
N GLU A 79 -7.69 7.81 -9.31
CA GLU A 79 -7.10 6.64 -8.68
C GLU A 79 -7.67 5.33 -9.23
N LYS A 80 -9.00 5.25 -9.33
CA LYS A 80 -9.69 4.09 -9.91
C LYS A 80 -9.31 3.90 -11.38
N LEU A 81 -9.21 5.00 -12.14
CA LEU A 81 -8.83 4.97 -13.54
C LEU A 81 -7.37 4.51 -13.71
N ALA A 82 -6.44 5.09 -12.95
CA ALA A 82 -5.04 4.72 -12.94
C ALA A 82 -4.86 3.23 -12.59
N ARG A 83 -5.53 2.76 -11.52
CA ARG A 83 -5.53 1.34 -11.15
C ARG A 83 -6.10 0.46 -12.26
N ALA A 84 -7.14 0.90 -12.98
CA ALA A 84 -7.73 0.12 -14.07
C ALA A 84 -6.83 0.06 -15.32
N GLN A 85 -6.11 1.13 -15.63
CA GLN A 85 -5.32 1.26 -16.86
C GLN A 85 -3.87 0.80 -16.74
N ALA A 86 -3.30 0.80 -15.52
CA ALA A 86 -1.93 0.36 -15.30
C ALA A 86 -1.67 -1.05 -15.86
N LYS A 87 -0.42 -1.35 -16.22
CA LYS A 87 -0.01 -2.72 -16.62
C LYS A 87 0.22 -3.60 -15.41
N LEU A 88 0.81 -3.04 -14.35
CA LEU A 88 1.13 -3.73 -13.11
C LEU A 88 0.62 -2.92 -11.91
N ARG A 89 0.05 -3.61 -10.93
CA ARG A 89 -0.26 -3.02 -9.61
C ARG A 89 0.73 -3.53 -8.58
N ILE A 90 1.22 -2.63 -7.73
CA ILE A 90 2.07 -2.98 -6.60
C ILE A 90 1.37 -2.45 -5.35
N TYR A 91 0.96 -3.35 -4.47
CA TYR A 91 0.31 -3.01 -3.21
C TYR A 91 1.29 -3.19 -2.06
N GLU A 92 1.52 -2.12 -1.33
CA GLU A 92 2.34 -2.14 -0.13
C GLU A 92 1.48 -2.36 1.11
N ILE A 93 1.88 -3.31 1.96
CA ILE A 93 1.25 -3.57 3.24
C ILE A 93 2.34 -3.48 4.33
N THR A 94 2.51 -2.29 4.93
CA THR A 94 3.43 -2.12 6.09
C THR A 94 3.00 -2.99 7.25
N SER A 95 3.87 -3.28 8.21
CA SER A 95 3.47 -3.92 9.47
C SER A 95 2.56 -3.08 10.37
N THR A 96 2.36 -1.80 10.07
CA THR A 96 1.73 -0.83 10.98
C THR A 96 0.29 -0.47 10.65
N THR A 97 -0.20 -0.76 9.44
CA THR A 97 -1.58 -0.49 9.01
C THR A 97 -2.38 -1.75 8.81
N ILE A 98 -3.69 -1.75 9.08
CA ILE A 98 -4.53 -2.91 8.74
C ILE A 98 -4.71 -3.08 7.23
N ALA A 99 -4.54 -2.00 6.45
CA ALA A 99 -4.66 -1.98 4.99
C ALA A 99 -5.99 -2.53 4.44
N ALA A 100 -7.10 -2.36 5.17
CA ALA A 100 -8.38 -3.00 4.83
C ALA A 100 -8.90 -2.64 3.42
N ILE A 101 -8.83 -1.37 3.01
CA ILE A 101 -9.25 -0.96 1.66
C ILE A 101 -8.33 -1.57 0.59
N THR A 102 -7.02 -1.56 0.82
CA THR A 102 -6.04 -2.20 -0.06
C THR A 102 -6.34 -3.69 -0.24
N MET A 103 -6.73 -4.40 0.82
CA MET A 103 -7.11 -5.81 0.71
C MET A 103 -8.31 -6.00 -0.23
N LEU A 104 -9.31 -5.11 -0.19
CA LEU A 104 -10.45 -5.14 -1.12
C LEU A 104 -10.02 -4.85 -2.55
N GLU A 105 -9.08 -3.92 -2.75
CA GLU A 105 -8.51 -3.62 -4.08
C GLU A 105 -7.75 -4.81 -4.67
N ILE A 106 -6.94 -5.49 -3.85
CA ILE A 106 -6.23 -6.72 -4.21
C ILE A 106 -7.22 -7.82 -4.60
N MET A 107 -8.28 -8.02 -3.82
CA MET A 107 -9.32 -9.02 -4.12
C MET A 107 -10.07 -8.70 -5.41
N ASP A 108 -10.37 -7.42 -5.68
CA ASP A 108 -10.98 -6.99 -6.94
C ASP A 108 -10.05 -7.23 -8.14
N ASP A 109 -8.75 -6.95 -7.99
CA ASP A 109 -7.77 -7.24 -9.04
C ASP A 109 -7.63 -8.74 -9.30
N ALA A 110 -7.61 -9.57 -8.24
CA ALA A 110 -7.63 -11.03 -8.36
C ALA A 110 -8.86 -11.53 -9.11
N ARG A 111 -10.04 -11.03 -8.76
CA ARG A 111 -11.32 -11.36 -9.42
C ARG A 111 -11.30 -11.00 -10.91
N LEU A 112 -10.62 -9.92 -11.29
CA LEU A 112 -10.52 -9.45 -12.67
C LEU A 112 -9.31 -10.02 -13.42
N GLY A 113 -8.49 -10.89 -12.79
CA GLY A 113 -7.30 -11.47 -13.38
C GLY A 113 -6.19 -10.44 -13.67
N ARG A 114 -6.16 -9.33 -12.93
CA ARG A 114 -5.14 -8.28 -13.10
C ARG A 114 -3.88 -8.63 -12.34
N THR A 115 -2.76 -8.63 -13.05
CA THR A 115 -1.46 -8.90 -12.46
C THR A 115 -1.10 -7.85 -11.40
N SER A 116 -0.89 -8.33 -10.18
CA SER A 116 -0.60 -7.50 -9.01
C SER A 116 0.48 -8.15 -8.14
N ILE A 117 1.35 -7.33 -7.58
CA ILE A 117 2.30 -7.73 -6.53
C ILE A 117 1.77 -7.22 -5.20
N VAL A 118 1.70 -8.09 -4.19
CA VAL A 118 1.42 -7.74 -2.80
C VAL A 118 2.72 -7.81 -2.02
N TRP A 119 3.24 -6.66 -1.64
CA TRP A 119 4.47 -6.53 -0.89
C TRP A 119 4.20 -6.31 0.60
N PHE A 120 4.51 -7.32 1.40
CA PHE A 120 4.53 -7.21 2.85
C PHE A 120 5.83 -6.52 3.31
N ASN A 121 5.78 -5.20 3.43
CA ASN A 121 6.92 -4.39 3.81
C ASN A 121 7.22 -4.57 5.30
N HIS A 122 8.41 -5.12 5.59
CA HIS A 122 8.80 -5.69 6.88
C HIS A 122 8.11 -7.04 7.23
N GLY A 123 7.69 -7.78 6.21
CA GLY A 123 7.09 -9.11 6.36
C GLY A 123 5.62 -9.07 6.81
N GLN A 124 5.06 -10.25 7.09
CA GLN A 124 3.62 -10.43 7.36
C GLN A 124 3.20 -10.03 8.78
N ASN A 125 4.11 -9.49 9.58
CA ASN A 125 3.84 -9.10 10.95
C ASN A 125 2.85 -7.92 10.98
N PHE A 126 2.02 -7.87 12.04
CA PHE A 126 1.17 -6.73 12.31
C PHE A 126 1.46 -6.17 13.70
N ALA A 127 2.01 -4.97 13.74
CA ALA A 127 2.42 -4.24 14.92
C ALA A 127 2.10 -2.75 14.74
N PRO A 128 0.88 -2.30 15.05
CA PRO A 128 0.52 -0.89 14.96
C PRO A 128 1.43 0.00 15.81
N ILE A 129 1.70 1.21 15.32
CA ILE A 129 2.51 2.20 16.03
C ILE A 129 1.91 2.47 17.41
N GLY A 130 2.73 2.38 18.45
CA GLY A 130 2.33 2.60 19.83
C GLY A 130 1.66 1.42 20.54
N LEU A 131 1.16 0.41 19.80
CA LEU A 131 0.56 -0.80 20.39
C LEU A 131 1.50 -1.99 20.40
N GLY A 132 2.39 -2.08 19.40
CA GLY A 132 3.23 -3.27 19.19
C GLY A 132 2.44 -4.43 18.60
N ASP A 133 3.07 -5.59 18.52
CA ASP A 133 2.39 -6.82 18.10
C ASP A 133 1.49 -7.39 19.20
N ARG A 134 0.79 -8.49 18.88
CA ARG A 134 -0.13 -9.15 19.80
C ARG A 134 0.54 -9.53 21.13
N ASP A 135 1.73 -10.10 21.07
CA ASP A 135 2.39 -10.65 22.25
C ASP A 135 2.94 -9.52 23.13
N THR A 136 3.41 -8.44 22.52
CA THR A 136 3.76 -7.18 23.18
C THR A 136 2.54 -6.60 23.89
N LEU A 137 1.39 -6.51 23.21
CA LEU A 137 0.17 -5.93 23.77
C LEU A 137 -0.35 -6.74 24.96
N ILE A 138 -0.41 -8.07 24.85
CA ILE A 138 -0.90 -8.97 25.92
C ILE A 138 -0.10 -8.81 27.22
N ASN A 139 1.21 -8.56 27.08
CA ASN A 139 2.10 -8.40 28.23
C ASN A 139 2.10 -6.96 28.80
N ASN A 140 1.42 -6.01 28.17
CA ASN A 140 1.38 -4.60 28.59
C ASN A 140 0.33 -4.34 29.69
N GLN A 141 0.63 -4.77 30.91
CA GLN A 141 -0.24 -4.59 32.08
C GLN A 141 -0.43 -3.11 32.45
N THR A 142 0.56 -2.26 32.19
CA THR A 142 0.48 -0.81 32.45
C THR A 142 -0.59 -0.17 31.58
N LEU A 143 -0.59 -0.46 30.28
CA LEU A 143 -1.60 0.03 29.34
C LEU A 143 -3.00 -0.45 29.71
N ARG A 144 -3.14 -1.74 30.06
CA ARG A 144 -4.41 -2.32 30.52
C ARG A 144 -4.98 -1.59 31.73
N ARG A 145 -4.15 -1.32 32.75
CA ARG A 145 -4.58 -0.57 33.96
C ARG A 145 -5.00 0.86 33.64
N HIS A 146 -4.33 1.50 32.69
CA HIS A 146 -4.62 2.88 32.31
C HIS A 146 -5.93 3.01 31.50
N LEU A 147 -6.16 2.10 30.56
CA LEU A 147 -7.33 2.13 29.68
C LEU A 147 -8.59 1.48 30.27
N GLY A 148 -8.41 0.54 31.20
CA GLY A 148 -9.47 -0.36 31.66
C GLY A 148 -9.71 -1.54 30.71
N ASP A 149 -10.38 -2.57 31.22
CA ASP A 149 -10.50 -3.87 30.55
C ASP A 149 -11.22 -3.80 29.20
N MET A 150 -12.32 -3.06 29.10
CA MET A 150 -13.12 -2.98 27.87
C MET A 150 -12.32 -2.40 26.70
N ALA A 151 -11.71 -1.23 26.90
CA ALA A 151 -10.92 -0.57 25.87
C ALA A 151 -9.70 -1.41 25.47
N TYR A 152 -9.05 -2.04 26.46
CA TYR A 152 -7.93 -2.95 26.20
C TYR A 152 -8.36 -4.17 25.36
N SER A 153 -9.51 -4.79 25.66
CA SER A 153 -10.06 -5.89 24.86
C SER A 153 -10.33 -5.50 23.41
N HIS A 154 -10.80 -4.27 23.16
CA HIS A 154 -10.98 -3.77 21.78
C HIS A 154 -9.63 -3.60 21.05
N LEU A 155 -8.59 -3.09 21.72
CA LEU A 155 -7.25 -2.99 21.12
C LEU A 155 -6.70 -4.38 20.76
N LEU A 156 -6.89 -5.36 21.65
CA LEU A 156 -6.46 -6.74 21.39
C LEU A 156 -7.23 -7.36 20.21
N ALA A 157 -8.54 -7.13 20.14
CA ALA A 157 -9.36 -7.58 19.01
C ALA A 157 -8.89 -6.95 17.69
N TYR A 158 -8.57 -5.66 17.69
CA TYR A 158 -8.01 -4.96 16.52
C TYR A 158 -6.69 -5.57 16.05
N VAL A 159 -5.74 -5.82 16.96
CA VAL A 159 -4.46 -6.46 16.62
C VAL A 159 -4.65 -7.88 16.10
N ASN A 160 -5.54 -8.68 16.71
CA ASN A 160 -5.86 -10.02 16.23
C ASN A 160 -6.47 -9.99 14.82
N ALA A 161 -7.41 -9.07 14.56
CA ALA A 161 -8.05 -8.94 13.26
C ALA A 161 -7.03 -8.59 12.17
N GLY A 162 -6.14 -7.62 12.39
CA GLY A 162 -5.14 -7.25 11.40
C GLY A 162 -4.13 -8.36 11.13
N ARG A 163 -3.75 -9.14 12.16
CA ARG A 163 -2.93 -10.35 11.97
C ARG A 163 -3.66 -11.41 11.15
N GLN A 164 -4.92 -11.68 11.47
CA GLN A 164 -5.72 -12.68 10.77
C GLN A 164 -5.90 -12.30 9.30
N LEU A 165 -6.29 -11.06 9.00
CA LEU A 165 -6.53 -10.61 7.63
C LEU A 165 -5.32 -10.78 6.71
N ARG A 166 -4.11 -10.53 7.20
CA ARG A 166 -2.86 -10.73 6.41
C ARG A 166 -2.62 -12.19 6.04
N ASN A 167 -2.81 -13.08 7.02
CA ASN A 167 -2.66 -14.51 6.82
C ASN A 167 -3.72 -15.04 5.86
N GLU A 168 -4.98 -14.67 6.09
CA GLU A 168 -6.11 -15.11 5.26
C GLU A 168 -6.00 -14.60 3.82
N LEU A 169 -5.56 -13.36 3.60
CA LEU A 169 -5.35 -12.85 2.23
C LEU A 169 -4.38 -13.72 1.44
N SER A 170 -3.26 -14.10 2.06
CA SER A 170 -2.23 -14.93 1.44
C SER A 170 -2.73 -16.35 1.17
N LEU A 171 -3.54 -16.91 2.07
CA LEU A 171 -4.15 -18.23 1.90
C LEU A 171 -5.23 -18.24 0.81
N LEU A 172 -6.13 -17.25 0.84
CA LEU A 172 -7.25 -17.14 -0.10
C LEU A 172 -6.78 -16.94 -1.54
N LEU A 173 -5.69 -16.21 -1.74
CA LEU A 173 -5.16 -15.87 -3.07
C LEU A 173 -3.87 -16.62 -3.41
N GLY A 174 -3.43 -17.58 -2.59
CA GLY A 174 -2.16 -18.27 -2.77
C GLY A 174 -2.05 -19.07 -4.07
N GLU A 175 -3.18 -19.50 -4.63
CA GLU A 175 -3.25 -20.19 -5.93
C GLU A 175 -3.63 -19.24 -7.08
N CYS A 176 -3.86 -17.96 -6.81
CA CYS A 176 -4.25 -16.99 -7.83
C CYS A 176 -3.01 -16.57 -8.63
N GLN A 177 -2.90 -17.06 -9.86
CA GLN A 177 -1.73 -16.82 -10.73
C GLN A 177 -1.47 -15.34 -11.06
N SER A 178 -2.50 -14.48 -10.96
CA SER A 178 -2.35 -13.04 -11.18
C SER A 178 -1.87 -12.28 -9.94
N ILE A 179 -1.74 -12.92 -8.78
CA ILE A 179 -1.31 -12.28 -7.53
C ILE A 179 0.01 -12.89 -7.07
N ILE A 180 1.02 -12.04 -6.90
CA ILE A 180 2.36 -12.45 -6.48
C ILE A 180 2.64 -11.84 -5.11
N PHE A 181 2.91 -12.68 -4.11
CA PHE A 181 3.27 -12.23 -2.77
C PHE A 181 4.79 -12.14 -2.62
N VAL A 182 5.27 -11.02 -2.08
CA VAL A 182 6.70 -10.80 -1.78
C VAL A 182 6.86 -10.24 -0.38
N ASN A 183 7.94 -10.62 0.31
CA ASN A 183 8.18 -10.28 1.71
C ASN A 183 9.41 -9.37 1.89
N SER A 184 10.14 -9.08 0.82
CA SER A 184 11.31 -8.21 0.84
C SER A 184 11.31 -7.24 -0.33
N PHE A 185 12.03 -6.13 -0.17
CA PHE A 185 12.18 -5.15 -1.24
C PHE A 185 12.99 -5.70 -2.43
N ASP A 186 13.92 -6.62 -2.17
CA ASP A 186 14.68 -7.29 -3.23
C ASP A 186 13.80 -8.23 -4.06
N GLU A 187 12.94 -9.02 -3.41
CA GLU A 187 11.92 -9.82 -4.11
C GLU A 187 10.98 -8.95 -4.95
N LEU A 188 10.55 -7.80 -4.41
CA LEU A 188 9.71 -6.86 -5.14
C LEU A 188 10.40 -6.36 -6.42
N LYS A 189 11.67 -5.96 -6.33
CA LYS A 189 12.44 -5.50 -7.50
C LYS A 189 12.54 -6.60 -8.56
N ILE A 190 12.89 -7.82 -8.14
CA ILE A 190 13.01 -8.97 -9.04
C ILE A 190 11.68 -9.25 -9.74
N ALA A 191 10.58 -9.35 -8.97
CA ALA A 191 9.26 -9.64 -9.50
C ALA A 191 8.79 -8.54 -10.47
N THR A 192 8.96 -7.27 -10.09
CA THR A 192 8.55 -6.13 -10.93
C THR A 192 9.32 -6.12 -12.25
N SER A 193 10.66 -6.22 -12.21
CA SER A 193 11.48 -6.25 -13.43
C SER A 193 11.12 -7.43 -14.34
N HIS A 194 10.92 -8.61 -13.76
CA HIS A 194 10.52 -9.80 -14.51
C HIS A 194 9.18 -9.59 -15.22
N LEU A 195 8.15 -9.15 -14.50
CA LEU A 195 6.83 -8.90 -15.08
C LEU A 195 6.86 -7.81 -16.16
N LEU A 196 7.57 -6.71 -15.93
CA LEU A 196 7.67 -5.64 -16.94
C LEU A 196 8.37 -6.11 -18.22
N SER A 197 9.40 -6.96 -18.11
CA SER A 197 10.04 -7.55 -19.29
C SER A 197 9.10 -8.48 -20.08
N LEU A 198 8.20 -9.20 -19.41
CA LEU A 198 7.17 -10.02 -20.07
C LEU A 198 6.17 -9.16 -20.84
N TYR A 199 5.91 -7.93 -20.40
CA TYR A 199 5.03 -6.98 -21.07
C TYR A 199 5.70 -6.22 -22.23
N GLN A 200 6.96 -6.54 -22.57
CA GLN A 200 7.72 -5.92 -23.67
C GLN A 200 7.84 -4.39 -23.53
N LEU A 201 8.22 -3.92 -22.35
CA LEU A 201 8.57 -2.52 -22.06
C LEU A 201 10.08 -2.32 -21.98
#